data_AF-A0A2J7RGQ4-F1
#
_entry.id   AF-A0A2J7RGQ4-F1
#
_cell.length_a   1.000
_cell.length_b   1.000
_cell.length_c   1.000
_cell.angle_alpha   90.00
_cell.angle_beta   90.00
_cell.angle_gamma   90.00
#
_symmetry.space_group_name_H-M   'P 1'
#
loop_
_entity.id
_entity.type
_entity.pdbx_description
1 polymer ?
#
loop_
_entity_poly.entity_id
_entity_poly.type
_entity_poly.pdbx_seq_one_letter_code
_entity_poly.pdbx_strand_id
1 'polypeptide(L)'
;MAEGNNNHFGQEIVRWCRTYVAEMAAILLHCCVDKVQGLVTAVQNYVQRVTSGMQPSVQQWTVGSSVTHLRNYLSQLDVPFEDIQRFLVYRIPATAELPVPTPSSTPIQESLVHAERVEATAVPEPMETDGITSECNRITVPLQNKDVQDQGLAMDTDTLPDVLLGSEAWHTTLPSDWVPIITRDTQRQRRQNPQPPFSDAYLSGMPSKRRKIVTSAKPQGSLSQIIGDGVGNAVDAAGVDAVTGMETVTQVAGNDPEIQAAYREQVRLTVRENLASNPDFTAERFPNTAKYFK
;
A
#
# COMPACT_ATOMS: atom_id res chain seq x y z
N MET A 1 -17.12 -0.57 -56.56
CA MET A 1 -17.78 -1.70 -55.90
C MET A 1 -16.76 -2.37 -55.00
N ALA A 2 -16.85 -2.15 -53.69
CA ALA A 2 -15.99 -2.77 -52.68
C ALA A 2 -16.83 -3.02 -51.42
N GLU A 3 -17.88 -3.82 -51.57
CA GLU A 3 -18.63 -4.38 -50.44
C GLU A 3 -17.95 -5.69 -50.05
N GLY A 4 -17.02 -5.66 -49.09
CA GLY A 4 -16.28 -6.88 -48.76
C GLY A 4 -15.37 -6.86 -47.55
N ASN A 5 -15.53 -5.95 -46.58
CA ASN A 5 -14.63 -5.94 -45.41
C ASN A 5 -15.26 -5.63 -44.04
N ASN A 6 -16.53 -5.21 -43.96
CA ASN A 6 -17.15 -4.84 -42.69
C ASN A 6 -17.50 -6.04 -41.81
N ASN A 7 -17.86 -7.20 -42.39
CA ASN A 7 -18.19 -8.40 -41.63
C ASN A 7 -16.95 -9.07 -40.99
N HIS A 8 -15.80 -8.99 -41.63
CA HIS A 8 -14.55 -9.59 -41.12
C HIS A 8 -14.05 -8.85 -39.88
N PHE A 9 -14.05 -7.52 -39.92
CA PHE A 9 -13.68 -6.69 -38.77
C PHE A 9 -14.60 -6.93 -37.56
N GLY A 10 -15.91 -7.00 -37.78
CA GLY A 10 -16.87 -7.31 -36.71
C GLY A 10 -16.66 -8.68 -36.09
N GLN A 11 -16.38 -9.70 -36.91
CA GLN A 11 -16.07 -11.06 -36.43
C GLN A 11 -14.77 -11.10 -35.62
N GLU A 12 -13.73 -10.38 -36.06
CA GLU A 12 -12.46 -10.30 -35.32
C GLU A 12 -12.61 -9.56 -33.98
N ILE A 13 -13.37 -8.47 -33.91
CA ILE A 13 -13.67 -7.81 -32.64
C ILE A 13 -14.42 -8.74 -31.70
N VAL A 14 -15.45 -9.42 -32.18
CA VAL A 14 -16.22 -10.35 -31.34
C VAL A 14 -15.34 -11.48 -30.83
N ARG A 15 -14.43 -11.98 -31.67
CA ARG A 15 -13.44 -13.00 -31.28
C ARG A 15 -12.50 -12.46 -30.20
N TRP A 16 -11.92 -11.28 -30.37
CA TRP A 16 -11.05 -10.65 -29.36
C TRP A 16 -11.78 -10.39 -28.04
N CYS A 17 -13.00 -9.86 -28.10
CA CYS A 17 -13.81 -9.65 -26.91
C CYS A 17 -14.10 -10.96 -26.17
N ARG A 18 -14.41 -12.04 -26.90
CA ARG A 18 -14.62 -13.37 -26.30
C ARG A 18 -13.35 -13.90 -25.64
N THR A 19 -12.21 -13.82 -26.32
CA THR A 19 -10.91 -14.23 -25.77
C THR A 19 -10.57 -13.43 -24.53
N TYR A 20 -10.71 -12.10 -24.58
CA TYR A 20 -10.45 -11.23 -23.44
C TYR A 20 -11.34 -11.55 -22.23
N VAL A 21 -12.65 -11.73 -22.44
CA VAL A 21 -13.58 -12.07 -21.35
C VAL A 21 -13.28 -13.46 -20.79
N ALA A 22 -12.85 -14.41 -21.62
CA ALA A 22 -12.44 -15.74 -21.18
C ALA A 22 -11.15 -15.69 -20.34
N GLU A 23 -10.11 -14.98 -20.79
CA GLU A 23 -8.86 -14.79 -20.04
C GLU A 23 -9.12 -14.11 -18.68
N MET A 24 -9.93 -13.06 -18.66
CA MET A 24 -10.30 -12.37 -17.42
C MET A 24 -11.07 -13.29 -16.46
N ALA A 25 -12.02 -14.08 -16.96
CA ALA A 25 -12.76 -15.04 -16.15
C ALA A 25 -11.84 -16.12 -15.56
N ALA A 26 -10.86 -16.61 -16.34
CA ALA A 26 -9.88 -17.57 -15.89
C ALA A 26 -8.97 -16.99 -14.79
N ILE A 27 -8.48 -15.76 -14.95
CA ILE A 27 -7.69 -15.07 -13.92
C ILE A 27 -8.50 -14.92 -12.62
N LEU A 28 -9.74 -14.44 -12.70
CA LEU A 28 -10.61 -14.29 -11.54
C LEU A 28 -10.86 -15.62 -10.83
N LEU A 29 -11.04 -16.70 -11.60
CA LEU A 29 -11.20 -18.05 -11.06
C LEU A 29 -9.96 -18.51 -10.29
N HIS A 30 -8.76 -18.20 -10.79
CA HIS A 30 -7.49 -18.54 -10.14
C HIS A 30 -7.18 -17.69 -8.91
N CYS A 31 -7.69 -16.46 -8.84
CA CYS A 31 -7.55 -15.58 -7.68
C CYS A 31 -8.49 -15.95 -6.52
N CYS A 32 -9.58 -16.67 -6.78
CA CYS A 32 -10.53 -17.09 -5.74
C CYS A 32 -10.05 -18.35 -5.01
N VAL A 33 -10.04 -18.31 -3.67
CA VAL A 33 -9.65 -19.44 -2.79
C VAL A 33 -10.45 -20.71 -3.11
N ASP A 34 -11.77 -20.59 -3.24
CA ASP A 34 -12.68 -21.70 -3.55
C ASP A 34 -12.99 -21.84 -5.05
N LYS A 35 -12.13 -21.29 -5.92
CA LYS A 35 -12.28 -21.27 -7.38
C LYS A 35 -13.69 -20.80 -7.79
N VAL A 36 -14.50 -21.71 -8.33
CA VAL A 36 -15.85 -21.45 -8.87
C VAL A 36 -16.79 -20.94 -7.78
N GLN A 37 -16.75 -21.52 -6.57
CA GLN A 37 -17.68 -21.13 -5.51
C GLN A 37 -17.38 -19.74 -4.95
N GLY A 38 -16.10 -19.38 -4.82
CA GLY A 38 -15.68 -18.04 -4.43
C GLY A 38 -16.15 -16.98 -5.42
N LEU A 39 -15.93 -17.24 -6.72
CA LEU A 39 -16.35 -16.33 -7.78
C LEU A 39 -17.88 -16.19 -7.87
N VAL A 40 -18.63 -17.29 -7.76
CA VAL A 40 -20.10 -17.27 -7.74
C VAL A 40 -20.62 -16.45 -6.57
N THR A 41 -20.04 -16.63 -5.38
CA THR A 41 -20.45 -15.88 -4.17
C THR A 41 -20.17 -14.39 -4.32
N ALA A 42 -19.01 -14.02 -4.86
CA ALA A 42 -18.65 -12.62 -5.12
C ALA A 42 -19.62 -11.94 -6.10
N VAL A 43 -19.94 -12.61 -7.21
CA VAL A 43 -20.90 -12.09 -8.20
C VAL A 43 -22.30 -12.02 -7.61
N GLN A 44 -22.74 -13.03 -6.85
CA GLN A 44 -24.03 -13.02 -6.17
C GLN A 44 -24.17 -11.83 -5.22
N ASN A 45 -23.17 -11.55 -4.38
CA ASN A 45 -23.16 -10.41 -3.47
C ASN A 45 -23.21 -9.08 -4.23
N TYR A 46 -22.48 -8.97 -5.34
CA TYR A 46 -22.50 -7.78 -6.19
C TYR A 46 -23.89 -7.55 -6.82
N VAL A 47 -24.48 -8.58 -7.43
CA VAL A 47 -25.80 -8.49 -8.06
C VAL A 47 -26.87 -8.16 -7.02
N GLN A 48 -26.82 -8.77 -5.84
CA GLN A 48 -27.73 -8.45 -4.73
C GLN A 48 -27.63 -6.98 -4.31
N ARG A 49 -26.41 -6.42 -4.24
CA ARG A 49 -26.19 -5.02 -3.88
C ARG A 49 -26.77 -4.06 -4.93
N VAL A 50 -26.54 -4.33 -6.21
CA VAL A 50 -27.04 -3.50 -7.32
C VAL A 50 -28.57 -3.57 -7.44
N THR A 51 -29.17 -4.70 -7.07
CA THR A 51 -30.62 -4.95 -7.19
C THR A 51 -31.39 -4.69 -5.89
N SER A 52 -30.75 -4.12 -4.87
CA SER A 52 -31.32 -3.93 -3.52
C SER A 52 -32.58 -3.05 -3.45
N GLY A 53 -32.84 -2.23 -4.48
CA GLY A 53 -34.04 -1.39 -4.59
C GLY A 53 -35.19 -1.99 -5.43
N MET A 54 -35.04 -3.21 -5.94
CA MET A 54 -36.03 -3.86 -6.81
C MET A 54 -37.05 -4.69 -6.00
N GLN A 55 -38.16 -5.06 -6.63
CA GLN A 55 -39.12 -5.98 -6.03
C GLN A 55 -38.44 -7.32 -5.67
N PRO A 56 -38.71 -7.93 -4.49
CA PRO A 56 -37.98 -9.12 -4.02
C PRO A 56 -38.00 -10.31 -4.99
N SER A 57 -39.10 -10.52 -5.71
CA SER A 57 -39.23 -11.58 -6.72
C SER A 57 -38.31 -11.35 -7.92
N VAL A 58 -38.21 -10.10 -8.39
CA VAL A 58 -37.34 -9.72 -9.50
C VAL A 58 -35.88 -9.79 -9.07
N GLN A 59 -35.56 -9.35 -7.85
CA GLN A 59 -34.23 -9.47 -7.27
C GLN A 59 -33.79 -10.93 -7.19
N GLN A 60 -34.61 -11.81 -6.59
CA GLN A 60 -34.29 -13.23 -6.45
C GLN A 60 -34.12 -13.92 -7.81
N TRP A 61 -34.99 -13.61 -8.78
CA TRP A 61 -34.86 -14.11 -10.14
C TRP A 61 -33.58 -13.62 -10.83
N THR A 62 -33.23 -12.34 -10.68
CA THR A 62 -32.02 -11.76 -11.28
C THR A 62 -30.75 -12.37 -10.70
N VAL A 63 -30.71 -12.57 -9.38
CA VAL A 63 -29.60 -13.24 -8.69
C VAL A 63 -29.51 -14.71 -9.12
N GLY A 64 -30.61 -15.46 -9.12
CA GLY A 64 -30.61 -16.86 -9.55
C GLY A 64 -30.22 -17.04 -11.02
N SER A 65 -30.71 -16.15 -11.89
CA SER A 65 -30.39 -16.15 -13.31
C SER A 65 -28.90 -15.82 -13.53
N SER A 66 -28.37 -14.78 -12.91
CA SER A 66 -26.95 -14.39 -13.04
C SER A 66 -25.99 -15.49 -12.56
N VAL A 67 -26.29 -16.16 -11.44
CA VAL A 67 -25.51 -17.31 -10.96
C VAL A 67 -25.56 -18.48 -11.95
N THR A 68 -26.72 -18.77 -12.52
CA THR A 68 -26.88 -19.87 -13.50
C THR A 68 -26.09 -19.58 -14.78
N HIS A 69 -26.20 -18.37 -15.32
CA HIS A 69 -25.45 -17.94 -16.51
C HIS A 69 -23.94 -17.99 -16.26
N LEU A 70 -23.48 -17.52 -15.09
CA LEU A 70 -22.07 -17.57 -14.71
C LEU A 70 -21.56 -19.01 -14.63
N ARG A 71 -22.30 -19.93 -14.01
CA ARG A 71 -21.91 -21.35 -13.92
C ARG A 71 -21.84 -22.01 -15.30
N ASN A 72 -22.79 -21.73 -16.17
CA ASN A 72 -22.80 -22.25 -17.54
C ASN A 72 -21.65 -21.67 -18.38
N TYR A 73 -21.29 -20.41 -18.16
CA TYR A 73 -20.15 -19.79 -18.83
C TYR A 73 -18.82 -20.39 -18.35
N LEU A 74 -18.65 -20.54 -17.03
CA LEU A 74 -17.45 -21.11 -16.43
C LEU A 74 -17.26 -22.60 -16.77
N SER A 75 -18.34 -23.36 -16.99
CA SER A 75 -18.23 -24.77 -17.40
C SER A 75 -17.77 -24.96 -18.85
N GLN A 76 -17.91 -23.92 -19.68
CA GLN A 76 -17.44 -23.90 -21.08
C GLN A 76 -16.10 -23.18 -21.23
N LEU A 77 -15.50 -22.73 -20.12
CA LEU A 77 -14.27 -21.97 -20.15
C LEU A 77 -13.09 -22.90 -20.42
N ASP A 78 -12.49 -22.77 -21.61
CA ASP A 78 -11.33 -23.54 -22.04
C ASP A 78 -10.16 -22.58 -22.30
N VAL A 79 -9.57 -22.06 -21.20
CA VAL A 79 -8.38 -21.22 -21.25
C VAL A 79 -7.27 -21.94 -20.49
N PRO A 80 -6.14 -22.29 -21.15
CA PRO A 80 -5.05 -22.98 -20.49
C PRO A 80 -4.36 -22.06 -19.49
N PHE A 81 -3.81 -22.64 -18.44
CA PHE A 81 -3.12 -21.90 -17.38
C PHE A 81 -1.92 -21.08 -17.89
N GLU A 82 -1.26 -21.55 -18.96
CA GLU A 82 -0.09 -20.90 -19.57
C GLU A 82 -0.40 -19.48 -20.06
N ASP A 83 -1.60 -19.26 -20.61
CA ASP A 83 -2.03 -17.97 -21.16
C ASP A 83 -2.24 -16.89 -20.09
N ILE A 84 -2.60 -17.35 -18.89
CA ILE A 84 -2.91 -16.49 -17.74
C ILE A 84 -1.76 -16.36 -16.75
N GLN A 85 -0.76 -17.25 -16.78
CA GLN A 85 0.36 -17.28 -15.84
C GLN A 85 1.12 -15.94 -15.80
N ARG A 86 1.28 -15.29 -16.96
CA ARG A 86 1.92 -13.96 -17.08
C ARG A 86 1.20 -12.84 -16.32
N PHE A 87 -0.08 -13.02 -16.01
CA PHE A 87 -0.91 -12.04 -15.29
C PHE A 87 -1.05 -12.37 -13.80
N LEU A 88 -0.62 -13.56 -13.37
CA LEU A 88 -0.76 -14.02 -12.00
C LEU A 88 0.51 -13.70 -11.19
N VAL A 89 0.36 -12.83 -10.19
CA VAL A 89 1.43 -12.52 -9.22
C VAL A 89 1.17 -13.32 -7.95
N TYR A 90 1.91 -14.41 -7.77
CA TYR A 90 1.84 -15.20 -6.55
C TYR A 90 2.59 -14.51 -5.42
N ARG A 91 1.86 -14.13 -4.36
CA ARG A 91 2.49 -13.84 -3.07
C ARG A 91 2.85 -15.18 -2.44
N ILE A 92 4.10 -15.60 -2.57
CA ILE A 92 4.61 -16.80 -1.93
C ILE A 92 4.57 -16.57 -0.41
N PRO A 93 3.76 -17.30 0.39
CA PRO A 93 4.08 -17.44 1.80
C PRO A 93 5.38 -18.26 1.87
N ALA A 94 6.37 -17.75 2.61
CA ALA A 94 7.65 -18.42 2.82
C ALA A 94 7.43 -19.92 3.08
N THR A 95 7.87 -20.73 2.14
CA THR A 95 7.55 -22.15 2.03
C THR A 95 8.38 -22.96 3.01
N ALA A 96 7.65 -23.76 3.79
CA ALA A 96 7.94 -25.15 4.16
C ALA A 96 9.42 -25.54 4.32
N GLU A 97 9.75 -25.71 5.59
CA GLU A 97 10.79 -26.57 6.16
C GLU A 97 10.98 -27.89 5.39
N LEU A 98 12.24 -28.21 5.06
CA LEU A 98 12.69 -29.57 4.78
C LEU A 98 13.56 -30.06 5.94
N PRO A 99 13.41 -31.32 6.40
CA PRO A 99 14.00 -31.82 7.64
C PRO A 99 15.40 -32.41 7.38
N VAL A 100 16.42 -31.93 8.10
CA VAL A 100 17.72 -32.61 8.20
C VAL A 100 18.35 -32.30 9.57
N PRO A 101 19.24 -33.16 10.10
CA PRO A 101 18.95 -34.04 11.22
C PRO A 101 19.67 -33.60 12.49
N THR A 102 19.19 -34.11 13.62
CA THR A 102 19.86 -34.13 14.92
C THR A 102 21.31 -34.60 14.80
N PRO A 103 22.24 -33.96 15.55
CA PRO A 103 23.20 -34.75 16.29
C PRO A 103 23.01 -34.55 17.79
N SER A 104 22.84 -35.70 18.42
CA SER A 104 22.86 -36.00 19.84
C SER A 104 24.11 -35.52 20.59
N SER A 105 23.86 -35.02 21.80
CA SER A 105 24.58 -35.29 23.05
C SER A 105 26.07 -34.96 23.16
N THR A 106 26.41 -34.00 24.03
CA THR A 106 26.89 -34.30 25.41
C THR A 106 27.10 -33.02 26.23
N PRO A 107 26.93 -33.08 27.57
CA PRO A 107 26.97 -31.93 28.47
C PRO A 107 28.35 -31.72 29.09
N ILE A 108 28.79 -30.46 29.21
CA ILE A 108 29.88 -30.04 30.10
C ILE A 108 29.45 -28.69 30.69
N GLN A 109 28.84 -28.70 31.87
CA GLN A 109 29.44 -28.52 33.20
C GLN A 109 29.83 -27.07 33.55
N GLU A 110 29.12 -26.61 34.58
CA GLU A 110 29.35 -25.48 35.47
C GLU A 110 30.80 -24.98 35.61
N SER A 111 30.95 -23.65 35.54
CA SER A 111 31.77 -22.95 36.52
C SER A 111 31.28 -21.53 36.72
N LEU A 112 30.68 -21.32 37.88
CA LEU A 112 30.55 -20.05 38.58
C LEU A 112 31.95 -19.46 38.82
N VAL A 113 32.17 -18.21 38.46
CA VAL A 113 32.96 -17.28 39.28
C VAL A 113 32.47 -15.84 39.10
N HIS A 114 32.43 -15.17 40.24
CA HIS A 114 31.95 -13.84 40.57
C HIS A 114 32.62 -12.67 39.83
N ALA A 115 31.99 -11.51 40.01
CA ALA A 115 32.47 -10.11 39.92
C ALA A 115 31.89 -9.38 38.69
N GLU A 116 31.28 -8.20 38.75
CA GLU A 116 31.09 -7.24 39.83
C GLU A 116 29.97 -6.29 39.37
N ARG A 117 29.11 -5.91 40.31
CA ARG A 117 28.05 -4.92 40.17
C ARG A 117 28.68 -3.53 40.11
N VAL A 118 28.46 -2.78 39.04
CA VAL A 118 28.48 -1.30 39.11
C VAL A 118 27.18 -0.76 38.53
N GLU A 119 26.37 -0.32 39.48
CA GLU A 119 25.11 0.39 39.35
C GLU A 119 25.46 1.87 39.13
N ALA A 120 25.07 2.45 37.98
CA ALA A 120 25.13 3.88 37.76
C ALA A 120 23.71 4.41 37.55
N THR A 121 23.15 4.72 38.72
CA THR A 121 22.00 5.52 39.08
C THR A 121 21.67 6.64 38.09
N ALA A 122 20.39 6.69 37.70
CA ALA A 122 19.73 7.87 37.16
C ALA A 122 19.65 8.98 38.22
N VAL A 123 19.92 10.23 37.83
CA VAL A 123 19.43 11.42 38.54
C VAL A 123 18.87 12.41 37.50
N PRO A 124 17.59 12.82 37.64
CA PRO A 124 16.93 13.83 36.81
C PRO A 124 17.04 15.22 37.46
N GLU A 125 17.20 16.29 36.68
CA GLU A 125 17.16 17.67 37.19
C GLU A 125 16.85 18.67 36.05
N PRO A 126 16.38 19.90 36.34
CA PRO A 126 14.97 20.28 36.18
C PRO A 126 14.71 21.31 35.08
N MET A 127 13.43 21.47 34.78
CA MET A 127 12.82 22.48 33.92
C MET A 127 13.02 23.89 34.48
N GLU A 128 13.56 24.83 33.70
CA GLU A 128 13.17 26.25 33.76
C GLU A 128 13.10 26.88 32.36
N THR A 129 12.01 27.60 32.19
CA THR A 129 11.63 28.47 31.08
C THR A 129 12.44 29.76 31.12
N ASP A 130 12.93 30.22 29.97
CA ASP A 130 12.72 31.61 29.57
C ASP A 130 13.04 31.81 28.08
N GLY A 131 12.16 32.57 27.42
CA GLY A 131 12.26 32.87 26.01
C GLY A 131 13.23 34.02 25.75
N ILE A 132 14.01 33.92 24.67
CA ILE A 132 14.65 35.06 24.00
C ILE A 132 14.75 34.72 22.49
N THR A 133 14.05 35.56 21.72
CA THR A 133 14.27 36.00 20.34
C THR A 133 14.75 35.00 19.28
N SER A 134 13.85 34.75 18.32
CA SER A 134 14.19 34.27 16.98
C SER A 134 15.09 35.27 16.25
N GLU A 135 16.37 34.93 16.11
CA GLU A 135 17.18 35.37 14.98
C GLU A 135 17.27 34.23 13.97
N CYS A 136 16.57 34.40 12.84
CA CYS A 136 16.63 33.52 11.69
C CYS A 136 18.02 33.64 11.06
N ASN A 137 18.90 32.70 11.36
CA ASN A 137 20.19 32.60 10.70
C ASN A 137 19.95 32.03 9.28
N ARG A 138 19.84 32.92 8.30
CA ARG A 138 19.76 32.61 6.86
C ARG A 138 21.09 32.00 6.41
N ILE A 139 21.20 30.68 6.46
CA ILE A 139 22.19 29.96 5.65
C ILE A 139 21.67 29.99 4.21
N THR A 140 22.26 30.87 3.40
CA THR A 140 22.12 30.88 1.95
C THR A 140 22.84 29.66 1.39
N VAL A 141 22.09 28.61 1.05
CA VAL A 141 22.61 27.50 0.23
C VAL A 141 22.39 27.86 -1.24
N PRO A 142 23.42 27.83 -2.11
CA PRO A 142 23.24 28.11 -3.53
C PRO A 142 22.36 27.02 -4.16
N LEU A 143 21.26 27.43 -4.79
CA LEU A 143 20.42 26.53 -5.58
C LEU A 143 21.18 26.18 -6.86
N GLN A 144 21.93 25.08 -6.85
CA GLN A 144 22.57 24.55 -8.04
C GLN A 144 21.54 23.66 -8.75
N ASN A 145 20.91 24.23 -9.77
CA ASN A 145 20.02 23.53 -10.69
C ASN A 145 20.76 22.35 -11.32
N LYS A 146 20.42 21.14 -10.91
CA LYS A 146 20.64 19.91 -11.67
C LYS A 146 19.28 19.26 -11.88
N ASP A 147 19.02 18.93 -13.13
CA ASP A 147 17.76 18.44 -13.68
C ASP A 147 17.05 17.45 -12.74
N VAL A 148 15.99 17.94 -12.11
CA VAL A 148 15.08 17.18 -11.28
C VAL A 148 14.16 16.41 -12.23
N GLN A 149 14.34 15.09 -12.34
CA GLN A 149 13.23 14.23 -12.75
C GLN A 149 12.27 14.11 -11.56
N ASP A 150 11.43 15.14 -11.44
CA ASP A 150 10.26 15.15 -10.58
C ASP A 150 9.22 14.25 -11.22
N GLN A 151 9.08 13.01 -10.72
CA GLN A 151 8.00 12.12 -11.14
C GLN A 151 6.65 12.45 -10.46
N GLY A 152 6.51 13.60 -9.81
CA GLY A 152 5.24 14.11 -9.24
C GLY A 152 4.77 15.44 -9.84
N LEU A 153 5.68 16.27 -10.34
CA LEU A 153 5.38 17.48 -11.11
C LEU A 153 6.17 17.43 -12.43
N ALA A 154 5.79 16.52 -13.32
CA ALA A 154 5.94 16.83 -14.73
C ALA A 154 5.23 18.17 -14.93
N MET A 155 5.99 19.26 -15.11
CA MET A 155 5.53 20.48 -15.76
C MET A 155 5.21 20.08 -17.19
N ASP A 156 4.08 19.36 -17.32
CA ASP A 156 3.39 19.14 -18.55
C ASP A 156 3.16 20.54 -19.09
N THR A 157 3.79 20.81 -20.22
CA THR A 157 3.43 21.90 -21.12
C THR A 157 2.05 21.64 -21.74
N ASP A 158 1.12 21.07 -20.97
CA ASP A 158 -0.26 20.88 -21.34
C ASP A 158 -0.85 22.27 -21.51
N THR A 159 -1.08 22.59 -22.78
CA THR A 159 -1.87 23.74 -23.21
C THR A 159 -3.15 23.79 -22.39
N LEU A 160 -3.50 24.98 -21.89
CA LEU A 160 -4.72 25.16 -21.13
C LEU A 160 -5.91 24.63 -21.95
N PRO A 161 -6.83 23.88 -21.32
CA PRO A 161 -8.00 23.35 -22.01
C PRO A 161 -8.84 24.52 -22.53
N ASP A 162 -9.41 24.37 -23.71
CA ASP A 162 -10.40 25.32 -24.21
C ASP A 162 -11.68 25.14 -23.39
N VAL A 163 -12.02 26.16 -22.59
CA VAL A 163 -13.16 26.12 -21.68
C VAL A 163 -14.20 27.14 -22.13
N LEU A 164 -15.40 26.65 -22.43
CA LEU A 164 -16.56 27.50 -22.67
C LEU A 164 -17.01 28.16 -21.36
N LEU A 165 -16.72 29.46 -21.21
CA LEU A 165 -17.16 30.23 -20.06
C LEU A 165 -18.69 30.18 -19.92
N GLY A 166 -19.15 29.83 -18.71
CA GLY A 166 -20.56 29.63 -18.40
C GLY A 166 -21.07 28.19 -18.48
N SER A 167 -20.24 27.22 -18.88
CA SER A 167 -20.62 25.79 -18.83
C SER A 167 -20.81 25.26 -17.40
N GLU A 168 -20.02 25.75 -16.44
CA GLU A 168 -20.16 25.41 -15.02
C GLU A 168 -20.48 26.67 -14.21
N ALA A 169 -21.27 26.52 -13.15
CA ALA A 169 -21.80 27.65 -12.37
C ALA A 169 -20.72 28.51 -11.70
N TRP A 170 -19.52 27.97 -11.47
CA TRP A 170 -18.40 28.71 -10.88
C TRP A 170 -17.58 29.50 -11.92
N HIS A 171 -17.78 29.27 -13.23
CA HIS A 171 -17.05 29.99 -14.29
C HIS A 171 -17.29 31.49 -14.28
N THR A 172 -18.44 31.93 -13.75
CA THR A 172 -18.85 33.34 -13.73
C THR A 172 -18.50 34.06 -12.43
N THR A 173 -18.08 33.32 -11.39
CA THR A 173 -17.73 33.90 -10.08
C THR A 173 -16.24 34.18 -9.95
N LEU A 174 -15.42 33.65 -10.84
CA LEU A 174 -13.97 33.81 -10.88
C LEU A 174 -13.53 34.58 -12.13
N PRO A 175 -12.32 35.18 -12.13
CA PRO A 175 -11.73 35.73 -13.33
C PRO A 175 -11.67 34.69 -14.46
N SER A 176 -12.01 35.10 -15.69
CA SER A 176 -12.05 34.22 -16.86
C SER A 176 -10.73 33.47 -17.09
N ASP A 177 -9.62 34.12 -16.78
CA ASP A 177 -8.28 33.60 -17.02
C ASP A 177 -7.91 32.47 -16.05
N TRP A 178 -8.64 32.35 -14.93
CA TRP A 178 -8.46 31.28 -13.95
C TRP A 178 -9.26 30.03 -14.31
N VAL A 179 -10.32 30.18 -15.11
CA VAL A 179 -11.22 29.08 -15.44
C VAL A 179 -10.46 27.93 -16.12
N PRO A 180 -9.68 28.14 -17.21
CA PRO A 180 -8.92 27.05 -17.82
C PRO A 180 -7.90 26.38 -16.88
N ILE A 181 -7.31 27.16 -15.96
CA ILE A 181 -6.32 26.67 -14.99
C ILE A 181 -7.01 25.75 -13.99
N ILE A 182 -8.10 26.19 -13.38
CA ILE A 182 -8.86 25.43 -12.39
C ILE A 182 -9.48 24.18 -13.02
N THR A 183 -9.99 24.27 -14.26
CA THR A 183 -10.50 23.11 -14.99
C THR A 183 -9.42 22.06 -15.20
N ARG A 184 -8.21 22.46 -15.61
CA ARG A 184 -7.06 21.56 -15.74
C ARG A 184 -6.67 20.96 -14.39
N ASP A 185 -6.55 21.78 -13.37
CA ASP A 185 -6.13 21.33 -12.04
C ASP A 185 -7.15 20.37 -11.41
N THR A 186 -8.44 20.59 -11.66
CA THR A 186 -9.51 19.66 -11.25
C THR A 186 -9.35 18.30 -11.93
N GLN A 187 -9.08 18.28 -13.25
CA GLN A 187 -8.81 17.04 -13.96
C GLN A 187 -7.54 16.34 -13.46
N ARG A 188 -6.50 17.11 -13.10
CA ARG A 188 -5.25 16.60 -12.52
C ARG A 188 -5.48 16.00 -11.14
N GLN A 189 -6.20 16.69 -10.26
CA GLN A 189 -6.53 16.22 -8.92
C GLN A 189 -7.32 14.89 -8.94
N ARG A 190 -8.14 14.66 -9.98
CA ARG A 190 -8.82 13.36 -10.16
C ARG A 190 -7.88 12.18 -10.42
N ARG A 191 -6.64 12.45 -10.87
CA ARG A 191 -5.61 11.45 -11.18
C ARG A 191 -4.42 11.51 -10.21
N GLN A 192 -4.49 12.33 -9.17
CA GLN A 192 -3.36 12.47 -8.24
C GLN A 192 -3.16 11.18 -7.44
N ASN A 193 -1.89 10.78 -7.32
CA ASN A 193 -1.52 9.69 -6.45
C ASN A 193 -1.81 10.05 -4.99
N PRO A 194 -2.13 9.06 -4.13
CA PRO A 194 -2.25 9.29 -2.70
C PRO A 194 -1.01 9.98 -2.14
N GLN A 195 -1.23 11.02 -1.34
CA GLN A 195 -0.15 11.79 -0.73
C GLN A 195 0.68 10.89 0.20
N PRO A 196 2.01 10.78 0.01
CA PRO A 196 2.86 10.04 0.93
C PRO A 196 2.92 10.72 2.30
N PRO A 197 3.33 9.99 3.36
CA PRO A 197 3.50 10.54 4.69
C PRO A 197 4.39 11.79 4.70
N PHE A 198 3.95 12.82 5.41
CA PHE A 198 4.72 14.06 5.50
C PHE A 198 6.03 13.86 6.26
N SER A 199 7.07 14.58 5.82
CA SER A 199 8.36 14.63 6.49
C SER A 199 8.27 15.33 7.85
N ASP A 200 9.19 15.01 8.75
CA ASP A 200 9.24 15.63 10.08
C ASP A 200 9.48 17.14 10.00
N ALA A 201 10.24 17.59 9.00
CA ALA A 201 10.44 19.02 8.71
C ALA A 201 9.11 19.71 8.40
N TYR A 202 8.24 19.10 7.60
CA TYR A 202 6.93 19.66 7.30
C TYR A 202 5.99 19.62 8.51
N LEU A 203 5.97 18.51 9.24
CA LEU A 203 5.19 18.37 10.48
C LEU A 203 5.61 19.37 11.55
N SER A 204 6.88 19.78 11.58
CA SER A 204 7.39 20.82 12.50
C SER A 204 6.75 22.20 12.30
N GLY A 205 6.24 22.49 11.10
CA GLY A 205 5.48 23.71 10.80
C GLY A 205 3.98 23.61 11.10
N MET A 206 3.46 22.40 11.33
CA MET A 206 2.05 22.21 11.67
C MET A 206 1.74 22.60 13.12
N PRO A 207 0.53 23.13 13.39
CA PRO A 207 0.05 23.33 14.75
C PRO A 207 0.17 22.04 15.59
N SER A 208 0.54 22.18 16.85
CA SER A 208 0.79 21.06 17.77
C SER A 208 -0.36 20.05 17.84
N LYS A 209 -1.62 20.52 17.82
CA LYS A 209 -2.81 19.64 17.76
C LYS A 209 -2.86 18.80 16.48
N ARG A 210 -2.60 19.42 15.31
CA ARG A 210 -2.56 18.69 14.02
C ARG A 210 -1.38 17.72 13.98
N ARG A 211 -0.21 18.16 14.44
CA ARG A 211 0.98 17.32 14.53
C ARG A 211 0.70 16.06 15.35
N LYS A 212 0.11 16.21 16.54
CA LYS A 212 -0.21 15.07 17.43
C LYS A 212 -1.11 14.04 16.75
N ILE A 213 -2.13 14.48 16.01
CA ILE A 213 -3.06 13.59 15.28
C ILE A 213 -2.34 12.86 14.15
N VAL A 214 -1.47 13.55 13.41
CA VAL A 214 -0.73 12.92 12.30
C VAL A 214 0.33 11.95 12.82
N THR A 215 1.00 12.29 13.91
CA THR A 215 2.07 11.46 14.48
C THR A 215 1.56 10.33 15.37
N SER A 216 0.31 10.37 15.86
CA SER A 216 -0.24 9.29 16.69
C SER A 216 -0.40 7.97 15.94
N ALA A 217 -0.46 8.02 14.60
CA ALA A 217 -0.46 6.83 13.76
C ALA A 217 0.94 6.23 13.54
N LYS A 218 2.03 6.91 13.95
CA LYS A 218 3.37 6.35 13.87
C LYS A 218 3.52 5.28 14.96
N PRO A 219 4.17 4.13 14.67
CA PRO A 219 4.41 3.11 15.67
C PRO A 219 5.18 3.70 16.87
N GLN A 220 4.66 3.48 18.08
CA GLN A 220 5.25 3.92 19.34
C GLN A 220 5.54 2.70 20.22
N GLY A 221 6.54 2.79 21.08
CA GLY A 221 6.83 1.76 22.08
C GLY A 221 8.05 0.89 21.74
N SER A 222 8.16 -0.24 22.43
CA SER A 222 9.23 -1.20 22.21
C SER A 222 9.03 -1.98 20.90
N LEU A 223 10.11 -2.58 20.38
CA LEU A 223 10.03 -3.39 19.16
C LEU A 223 8.98 -4.50 19.28
N SER A 224 8.89 -5.14 20.44
CA SER A 224 7.91 -6.19 20.72
C SER A 224 6.47 -5.69 20.63
N GLN A 225 6.20 -4.47 21.11
CA GLN A 225 4.88 -3.85 21.00
C GLN A 225 4.54 -3.53 19.55
N ILE A 226 5.49 -2.96 18.80
CA ILE A 226 5.29 -2.62 17.38
C ILE A 226 4.98 -3.87 16.54
N ILE A 227 5.71 -4.96 16.78
CA ILE A 227 5.47 -6.24 16.10
C ILE A 227 4.12 -6.81 16.52
N GLY A 228 3.82 -6.83 17.82
CA GLY A 228 2.54 -7.33 18.33
C GLY A 228 1.35 -6.56 17.76
N ASP A 229 1.37 -5.23 17.83
CA ASP A 229 0.34 -4.35 17.27
C ASP A 229 0.23 -4.51 15.75
N GLY A 230 1.37 -4.65 15.06
CA GLY A 230 1.41 -4.88 13.62
C GLY A 230 0.73 -6.19 13.22
N VAL A 231 1.00 -7.27 13.95
CA VAL A 231 0.36 -8.58 13.73
C VAL A 231 -1.12 -8.51 14.08
N GLY A 232 -1.51 -7.90 15.21
CA GLY A 232 -2.91 -7.72 15.59
C GLY A 232 -3.71 -6.94 14.53
N ASN A 233 -3.18 -5.79 14.11
CA ASN A 233 -3.80 -4.99 13.04
C ASN A 233 -3.89 -5.74 11.71
N ALA A 234 -2.91 -6.58 11.38
CA ALA A 234 -2.94 -7.39 10.16
C ALA A 234 -3.98 -8.50 10.22
N VAL A 235 -4.14 -9.15 11.39
CA VAL A 235 -5.16 -10.18 11.63
C VAL A 235 -6.57 -9.55 11.55
N ASP A 236 -6.77 -8.40 12.21
CA ASP A 236 -8.03 -7.64 12.15
C ASP A 236 -8.36 -7.20 10.71
N ALA A 237 -7.38 -6.67 9.98
CA ALA A 237 -7.55 -6.25 8.59
C ALA A 237 -7.82 -7.43 7.64
N ALA A 238 -7.28 -8.62 7.95
CA ALA A 238 -7.55 -9.85 7.22
C ALA A 238 -8.93 -10.45 7.56
N GLY A 239 -9.59 -9.99 8.63
CA GLY A 239 -10.88 -10.50 9.08
C GLY A 239 -10.83 -11.95 9.55
N VAL A 240 -9.65 -12.42 10.00
CA VAL A 240 -9.44 -13.78 10.53
C VAL A 240 -9.34 -13.71 12.04
N ASP A 241 -9.79 -14.76 12.73
CA ASP A 241 -9.74 -14.82 14.19
C ASP A 241 -8.67 -15.81 14.65
N ALA A 242 -7.94 -15.47 15.70
CA ALA A 242 -6.83 -16.29 16.19
C ALA A 242 -7.35 -17.45 17.04
N VAL A 243 -7.11 -18.69 16.59
CA VAL A 243 -7.55 -19.92 17.28
C VAL A 243 -7.04 -19.99 18.73
N THR A 244 -5.83 -19.48 18.99
CA THR A 244 -5.17 -19.46 20.31
C THR A 244 -5.39 -18.15 21.10
N GLY A 245 -6.25 -17.26 20.59
CA GLY A 245 -6.48 -15.93 21.12
C GLY A 245 -5.47 -14.91 20.60
N MET A 246 -5.98 -13.72 20.23
CA MET A 246 -5.18 -12.64 19.63
C MET A 246 -4.00 -12.22 20.53
N GLU A 247 -4.24 -12.06 21.83
CA GLU A 247 -3.22 -11.64 22.80
C GLU A 247 -2.02 -12.60 22.85
N THR A 248 -2.29 -13.91 22.80
CA THR A 248 -1.23 -14.93 22.77
C THR A 248 -0.40 -14.80 21.50
N VAL A 249 -1.05 -14.62 20.34
CA VAL A 249 -0.37 -14.49 19.05
C VAL A 249 0.51 -13.24 19.01
N THR A 250 -0.01 -12.09 19.44
CA THR A 250 0.75 -10.83 19.43
C THR A 250 1.90 -10.87 20.44
N GLN A 251 1.73 -11.50 21.60
CA GLN A 251 2.78 -11.65 22.60
C GLN A 251 3.89 -12.60 22.12
N VAL A 252 3.53 -13.73 21.52
CA VAL A 252 4.51 -14.68 20.95
C VAL A 252 5.28 -14.00 19.81
N ALA A 253 4.59 -13.39 18.86
CA ALA A 253 5.23 -12.71 17.73
C ALA A 253 6.15 -11.56 18.19
N GLY A 254 5.72 -10.77 19.18
CA GLY A 254 6.51 -9.66 19.71
C GLY A 254 7.74 -10.10 20.49
N ASN A 255 7.73 -11.27 21.13
CA ASN A 255 8.84 -11.76 21.96
C ASN A 255 9.77 -12.75 21.24
N ASP A 256 9.39 -13.21 20.05
CA ASP A 256 10.22 -14.09 19.24
C ASP A 256 11.49 -13.35 18.74
N PRO A 257 12.69 -13.81 19.11
CA PRO A 257 13.94 -13.17 18.71
C PRO A 257 14.20 -13.24 17.20
N GLU A 258 13.73 -14.29 16.51
CA GLU A 258 13.91 -14.43 15.06
C GLU A 258 13.04 -13.41 14.31
N ILE A 259 11.78 -13.25 14.73
CA ILE A 259 10.87 -12.25 14.17
C ILE A 259 11.40 -10.84 14.42
N GLN A 260 11.90 -10.56 15.63
CA GLN A 260 12.53 -9.27 15.93
C GLN A 260 13.76 -8.99 15.07
N ALA A 261 14.62 -10.00 14.85
CA ALA A 261 15.80 -9.87 14.01
C ALA A 261 15.41 -9.62 12.55
N ALA A 262 14.49 -10.42 12.02
CA ALA A 262 13.97 -10.28 10.66
C ALA A 262 13.31 -8.90 10.44
N TYR A 263 12.52 -8.41 11.40
CA TYR A 263 11.91 -7.08 11.33
C TYR A 263 12.97 -5.98 11.27
N ARG A 264 13.99 -6.02 12.14
CA ARG A 264 15.08 -5.02 12.13
C ARG A 264 15.81 -5.00 10.79
N GLU A 265 16.08 -6.18 10.23
CA GLU A 265 16.75 -6.30 8.93
C GLU A 265 15.87 -5.78 7.80
N GLN A 266 14.57 -6.11 7.81
CA GLN A 266 13.63 -5.60 6.83
C GLN A 266 13.54 -4.07 6.84
N VAL A 267 13.51 -3.45 8.03
CA VAL A 267 13.53 -1.98 8.16
C VAL A 267 14.84 -1.41 7.61
N ARG A 268 16.00 -2.02 7.91
CA ARG A 268 17.29 -1.60 7.35
C ARG A 268 17.31 -1.64 5.83
N LEU A 269 16.88 -2.76 5.24
CA LEU A 269 16.85 -2.94 3.78
C LEU A 269 15.93 -1.93 3.11
N THR A 270 14.71 -1.76 3.65
CA THR A 270 13.72 -0.81 3.14
C THR A 270 14.25 0.62 3.19
N VAL A 271 14.87 1.03 4.29
CA VAL A 271 15.45 2.37 4.40
C VAL A 271 16.62 2.54 3.44
N ARG A 272 17.50 1.54 3.29
CA ARG A 272 18.64 1.60 2.38
C ARG A 272 18.20 1.75 0.92
N GLU A 273 17.20 1.00 0.50
CA GLU A 273 16.61 1.11 -0.84
C GLU A 273 15.96 2.48 -1.08
N ASN A 274 15.22 2.98 -0.09
CA ASN A 274 14.62 4.31 -0.15
C ASN A 274 15.69 5.42 -0.22
N LEU A 275 16.78 5.30 0.53
CA LEU A 275 17.88 6.28 0.48
C LEU A 275 18.60 6.24 -0.86
N ALA A 276 18.79 5.06 -1.45
CA ALA A 276 19.44 4.90 -2.75
C ALA A 276 18.61 5.48 -3.92
N SER A 277 17.28 5.43 -3.80
CA SER A 277 16.34 5.92 -4.82
C SER A 277 15.95 7.39 -4.65
N ASN A 278 16.24 8.00 -3.50
CA ASN A 278 15.80 9.36 -3.20
C ASN A 278 16.74 10.41 -3.84
N PRO A 279 16.23 11.27 -4.74
CA PRO A 279 17.04 12.26 -5.45
C PRO A 279 17.65 13.34 -4.53
N ASP A 280 17.02 13.61 -3.39
CA ASP A 280 17.47 14.62 -2.43
C ASP A 280 18.52 14.10 -1.44
N PHE A 281 18.75 12.77 -1.43
CA PHE A 281 19.70 12.14 -0.53
C PHE A 281 21.10 12.09 -1.12
N THR A 282 22.08 12.59 -0.36
CA THR A 282 23.50 12.40 -0.63
C THR A 282 24.23 12.08 0.67
N ALA A 283 25.13 11.10 0.63
CA ALA A 283 25.90 10.67 1.80
C ALA A 283 26.75 11.80 2.41
N GLU A 284 27.20 12.74 1.57
CA GLU A 284 27.96 13.93 2.00
C GLU A 284 27.10 14.91 2.82
N ARG A 285 25.84 15.11 2.42
CA ARG A 285 24.91 16.01 3.11
C ARG A 285 24.37 15.40 4.40
N PHE A 286 24.30 14.07 4.48
CA PHE A 286 23.74 13.33 5.61
C PHE A 286 24.71 12.27 6.17
N PRO A 287 25.89 12.65 6.66
CA PRO A 287 26.97 11.71 7.01
C PRO A 287 26.63 10.76 8.16
N ASN A 288 25.70 11.14 9.03
CA ASN A 288 25.29 10.30 10.17
C ASN A 288 24.41 9.12 9.75
N THR A 289 23.82 9.11 8.56
CA THR A 289 22.94 8.02 8.11
C THR A 289 23.66 6.67 8.01
N ALA A 290 24.95 6.69 7.64
CA ALA A 290 25.80 5.51 7.60
C ALA A 290 26.03 4.85 8.98
N LYS A 291 25.74 5.54 10.09
CA LYS A 291 25.83 4.94 11.44
C LYS A 291 24.63 4.04 11.75
N TYR A 292 23.48 4.32 11.13
CA TYR A 292 22.22 3.65 11.43
C TYR A 292 21.87 2.57 10.41
N PHE A 293 22.24 2.75 9.14
CA PHE A 293 21.79 1.90 8.02
C PHE A 293 22.93 1.24 7.22
N LYS A 294 24.03 0.89 7.91
CA LYS A 294 24.99 -0.09 7.38
C LYS A 294 24.34 -1.46 7.24
#